data_AF-A0A392PYK0-F1
#
_entry.id   AF-A0A392PYK0-F1
#
_cell.length_a   1.000
_cell.length_b   1.000
_cell.length_c   1.000
_cell.angle_alpha   90.00
_cell.angle_beta   90.00
_cell.angle_gamma   90.00
#
_symmetry.space_group_name_H-M   'P 1'
#
loop_
_entity.id
_entity.type
_entity.pdbx_description
1 polymer ?
#
loop_
_entity_poly.entity_id
_entity_poly.type
_entity_poly.pdbx_seq_one_letter_code
_entity_poly.pdbx_strand_id
1 'polypeptide(L)'
;IHGTLNTLSWGILFPLGVTIARYVKAFPSADPAWFYLHVGCQLTAYVLGVAGWGSGMKLGSESEGITFSIHRNVGITLFCLATIQ
;
A
#
# COMPACT_ATOMS: atom_id res chain seq x y z
N ILE A 1 2.19 14.91 -4.27
CA ILE A 1 2.99 13.76 -3.78
C ILE A 1 2.13 12.67 -3.13
N HIS A 2 1.21 13.00 -2.22
CA HIS A 2 0.27 12.07 -1.58
C HIS A 2 -0.38 11.09 -2.57
N GLY A 3 -1.01 11.62 -3.63
CA GLY A 3 -1.64 10.78 -4.67
C GLY A 3 -0.66 9.82 -5.33
N THR A 4 0.48 10.31 -5.81
CA THR A 4 1.53 9.49 -6.45
C THR A 4 2.03 8.36 -5.54
N LEU A 5 2.34 8.65 -4.27
CA LEU A 5 2.78 7.64 -3.31
C LEU A 5 1.71 6.56 -3.11
N ASN A 6 0.44 6.96 -2.96
CA ASN A 6 -0.65 6.00 -2.78
C ASN A 6 -0.97 5.22 -4.06
N THR A 7 -0.82 5.80 -5.24
CA THR A 7 -0.95 5.06 -6.51
C THR A 7 0.12 3.98 -6.63
N LEU A 8 1.39 4.31 -6.36
CA LEU A 8 2.47 3.32 -6.41
C LEU A 8 2.29 2.23 -5.34
N SER A 9 1.92 2.62 -4.12
CA SER A 9 1.67 1.68 -3.01
C SER A 9 0.42 0.82 -3.24
N TRP A 10 -0.78 1.43 -3.13
CA TRP A 10 -2.07 0.74 -3.11
C TRP A 10 -2.56 0.33 -4.49
N GLY A 11 -2.20 1.09 -5.53
CA GLY A 11 -2.64 0.81 -6.90
C GLY A 11 -1.77 -0.20 -7.63
N ILE A 12 -0.49 -0.34 -7.28
CA ILE A 12 0.49 -1.12 -8.06
C ILE A 12 1.19 -2.17 -7.21
N LEU A 13 1.96 -1.79 -6.20
CA LEU A 13 2.85 -2.72 -5.50
C LEU A 13 2.10 -3.74 -4.63
N PHE A 14 1.11 -3.32 -3.84
CA PHE A 14 0.27 -4.24 -3.06
C PHE A 14 -0.43 -5.27 -3.98
N PRO A 15 -1.16 -4.86 -5.05
CA PRO A 15 -1.74 -5.80 -6.00
C PRO A 15 -0.71 -6.72 -6.66
N LEU A 16 0.43 -6.18 -7.11
CA LEU A 16 1.49 -6.96 -7.74
C LEU A 16 2.03 -8.04 -6.80
N GLY A 17 2.31 -7.68 -5.54
CA GLY A 17 2.74 -8.63 -4.51
C GLY A 17 1.74 -9.77 -4.33
N VAL A 18 0.44 -9.45 -4.25
CA VAL A 18 -0.64 -10.46 -4.16
C VAL A 18 -0.68 -11.34 -5.40
N THR A 19 -0.60 -10.76 -6.61
CA THR A 19 -0.59 -11.51 -7.88
C THR A 19 0.61 -12.46 -7.94
N ILE A 20 1.80 -12.03 -7.50
CA ILE A 20 3.00 -12.88 -7.43
C ILE A 20 2.74 -14.08 -6.51
N ALA A 21 2.27 -13.85 -5.28
CA ALA A 21 1.96 -14.95 -4.36
C ALA A 21 0.86 -15.88 -4.89
N ARG A 22 -0.11 -15.33 -5.64
CA ARG A 22 -1.25 -16.10 -6.18
C ARG A 22 -0.87 -17.02 -7.33
N TYR A 23 0.03 -16.58 -8.22
CA TYR A 23 0.32 -17.28 -9.48
C TYR A 23 1.74 -17.86 -9.53
N VAL A 24 2.75 -17.18 -8.99
CA VAL A 24 4.14 -17.62 -9.08
C VAL A 24 4.45 -18.73 -8.08
N LYS A 25 3.79 -18.73 -6.92
CA LYS A 25 3.88 -19.80 -5.91
C LYS A 25 3.57 -21.19 -6.45
N ALA A 26 2.78 -21.30 -7.52
CA ALA A 26 2.38 -22.57 -8.10
C ALA A 26 3.55 -23.33 -8.77
N PHE A 27 4.66 -22.66 -9.06
CA PHE A 27 5.82 -23.27 -9.70
C PHE A 27 6.83 -23.75 -8.65
N PRO A 28 7.10 -25.06 -8.53
CA PRO A 28 8.07 -25.58 -7.55
C PRO A 28 9.48 -25.00 -7.73
N SER A 29 9.88 -24.68 -8.96
CA SER A 29 11.17 -24.05 -9.26
C SER A 29 11.29 -22.59 -8.78
N ALA A 30 10.16 -21.95 -8.45
CA ALA A 30 10.13 -20.59 -7.95
C ALA A 30 10.19 -20.52 -6.42
N ASP A 31 10.32 -21.65 -5.72
CA ASP A 31 10.54 -21.67 -4.27
C ASP A 31 12.02 -21.49 -3.94
N PRO A 32 12.43 -20.57 -3.04
CA PRO A 32 11.62 -19.63 -2.25
C PRO A 32 11.43 -18.23 -2.90
N ALA A 33 11.86 -18.04 -4.15
CA ALA A 33 11.86 -16.74 -4.83
C ALA A 33 10.48 -16.05 -4.88
N TRP A 34 9.38 -16.79 -5.08
CA TRP A 34 8.02 -16.23 -5.10
C TRP A 34 7.69 -15.49 -3.79
N PHE A 35 8.16 -16.03 -2.66
CA PHE A 35 7.89 -15.48 -1.34
C PHE A 35 8.67 -14.20 -1.13
N TYR A 36 9.96 -14.18 -1.47
CA TYR A 36 10.77 -12.96 -1.38
C TYR A 36 10.28 -11.85 -2.30
N LEU A 37 9.83 -12.18 -3.51
CA LEU A 37 9.24 -11.20 -4.43
C LEU A 37 7.91 -10.65 -3.88
N HIS A 38 7.05 -11.52 -3.34
CA HIS A 38 5.82 -11.11 -2.67
C HIS A 38 6.12 -10.16 -1.50
N VAL A 39 6.93 -10.60 -0.53
CA VAL A 39 7.24 -9.81 0.67
C VAL A 39 7.96 -8.52 0.32
N GLY A 40 8.89 -8.54 -0.66
CA GLY A 40 9.56 -7.33 -1.13
C GLY A 40 8.59 -6.29 -1.69
N CYS A 41 7.57 -6.72 -2.45
CA CYS A 41 6.49 -5.84 -2.90
C CYS A 41 5.69 -5.30 -1.72
N GLN A 42 5.26 -6.15 -0.78
CA GLN A 42 4.45 -5.73 0.37
C GLN A 42 5.18 -4.72 1.26
N LEU A 43 6.44 -4.97 1.60
CA LEU A 43 7.24 -4.08 2.43
C LEU A 43 7.48 -2.73 1.74
N THR A 44 7.82 -2.74 0.45
CA THR A 44 8.03 -1.51 -0.32
C THR A 44 6.73 -0.72 -0.44
N ALA A 45 5.61 -1.40 -0.74
CA ALA A 45 4.29 -0.79 -0.77
C ALA A 45 3.96 -0.16 0.57
N TYR A 46 4.13 -0.88 1.68
CA TYR A 46 3.84 -0.39 3.02
C TYR A 46 4.63 0.87 3.37
N VAL A 47 5.94 0.91 3.10
CA VAL A 47 6.77 2.12 3.34
C VAL A 47 6.25 3.32 2.54
N LEU A 48 5.94 3.14 1.26
CA LEU A 48 5.35 4.20 0.44
C LEU A 48 3.94 4.58 0.92
N GLY A 49 3.16 3.62 1.39
CA GLY A 49 1.84 3.79 1.98
C GLY A 49 1.87 4.59 3.28
N VAL A 50 2.84 4.36 4.17
CA VAL A 50 3.08 5.16 5.39
C VAL A 50 3.36 6.62 5.01
N ALA A 51 4.27 6.85 4.06
CA ALA A 51 4.59 8.20 3.58
C ALA A 51 3.39 8.87 2.88
N GLY A 52 2.64 8.10 2.09
CA GLY A 52 1.40 8.51 1.46
C GLY A 52 0.35 8.91 2.49
N TRP A 53 0.11 8.09 3.51
CA TRP A 53 -0.82 8.37 4.60
C TRP A 53 -0.41 9.61 5.39
N GLY A 54 0.85 9.70 5.82
CA GLY A 54 1.37 10.84 6.58
C GLY A 54 1.26 12.16 5.81
N SER A 55 1.62 12.16 4.51
CA SER A 55 1.40 13.33 3.66
C SER A 55 -0.08 13.66 3.50
N GLY A 56 -0.98 12.68 3.42
CA GLY A 56 -2.43 12.91 3.38
C GLY A 56 -2.96 13.59 4.64
N MET A 57 -2.49 13.18 5.81
CA MET A 57 -2.83 13.82 7.09
C MET A 57 -2.33 15.29 7.12
N LYS A 58 -1.11 15.53 6.63
CA LYS A 58 -0.54 16.88 6.52
C LYS A 58 -1.34 17.76 5.56
N LEU A 59 -1.66 17.27 4.36
CA LEU A 59 -2.51 17.99 3.40
C LEU A 59 -3.87 18.35 4.03
N GLY A 60 -4.48 17.43 4.78
CA GLY A 60 -5.73 17.68 5.49
C GLY A 60 -5.62 18.81 6.52
N SER A 61 -4.49 18.88 7.26
CA SER A 61 -4.25 19.98 8.21
C SER A 61 -4.00 21.34 7.55
N GLU A 62 -3.51 21.34 6.30
CA GLU A 62 -3.21 22.57 5.54
C GLU A 62 -4.39 23.06 4.68
N SER A 63 -5.48 22.28 4.61
CA SER A 63 -6.66 22.56 3.78
C SER A 63 -7.88 22.87 4.65
N GLU A 64 -7.79 23.92 5.47
CA GLU A 64 -8.88 24.32 6.37
C GLU A 64 -10.20 24.53 5.60
N GLY A 65 -11.30 24.01 6.16
CA GLY A 65 -12.63 24.08 5.54
C GLY A 65 -12.89 23.06 4.42
N ILE A 66 -11.87 22.34 3.94
CA ILE A 66 -12.03 21.26 2.95
C ILE A 66 -11.82 19.91 3.62
N THR A 67 -12.83 19.03 3.58
CA THR A 67 -12.72 17.70 4.18
C THR A 67 -13.39 16.64 3.30
N PHE A 68 -12.61 15.62 2.93
CA PHE A 68 -13.10 14.42 2.26
C PHE A 68 -13.21 13.27 3.27
N SER A 69 -14.25 13.30 4.10
CA SER A 69 -14.40 12.41 5.27
C SER A 69 -14.39 10.93 4.91
N ILE A 70 -15.11 10.53 3.86
CA ILE A 70 -15.19 9.13 3.40
C ILE A 70 -13.81 8.64 2.95
N HIS A 71 -13.14 9.40 2.08
CA HIS A 71 -11.80 9.06 1.59
C HIS A 71 -10.80 8.91 2.76
N ARG A 72 -10.81 9.86 3.71
CA ARG A 72 -9.93 9.82 4.88
C ARG A 72 -10.19 8.60 5.76
N ASN A 73 -11.45 8.32 6.07
CA ASN A 73 -11.80 7.19 6.92
C ASN A 73 -11.42 5.85 6.27
N VAL A 74 -11.70 5.68 4.98
CA VAL A 74 -11.28 4.48 4.23
C VAL A 74 -9.76 4.37 4.21
N GLY A 75 -9.04 5.46 3.94
CA GLY A 75 -7.58 5.48 3.92
C GLY A 75 -6.95 5.10 5.27
N ILE A 76 -7.48 5.61 6.39
CA ILE A 76 -7.02 5.25 7.74
C ILE A 76 -7.30 3.77 8.03
N THR A 77 -8.51 3.28 7.73
CA THR A 77 -8.86 1.87 7.93
C THR A 77 -7.94 0.96 7.13
N LEU A 78 -7.71 1.26 5.84
CA LEU A 78 -6.77 0.50 5.00
C LEU A 78 -5.36 0.50 5.59
N PHE A 79 -4.87 1.66 6.01
CA PHE A 79 -3.56 1.78 6.64
C PHE A 79 -3.43 0.88 7.87
N CYS A 80 -4.38 0.94 8.80
CA CYS A 80 -4.39 0.09 10.00
C CYS A 80 -4.42 -1.41 9.64
N LEU A 81 -5.23 -1.81 8.66
CA LEU A 81 -5.30 -3.20 8.22
C LEU A 81 -3.98 -3.66 7.58
N ALA A 82 -3.34 -2.83 6.77
CA ALA A 82 -2.05 -3.15 6.17
C ALA A 82 -0.90 -3.18 7.19
N THR A 83 -0.99 -2.42 8.29
CA THR A 83 -0.03 -2.54 9.41
C THR A 83 -0.14 -3.88 10.13
N ILE A 84 -1.33 -4.50 10.14
CA ILE A 84 -1.58 -5.80 10.78
C ILE A 84 -1.21 -6.99 9.87
N GLN A 85 -1.30 -6.80 8.55
CA GLN A 85 -1.10 -7.80 7.50
C GLN A 85 0.34 -8.32 7.40
#